data_AF-A0A6C2C1Q2-F1
#
_entry.id   AF-A0A6C2C1Q2-F1
#
_cell.length_a   1.000
_cell.length_b   1.000
_cell.length_c   1.000
_cell.angle_alpha   90.00
_cell.angle_beta   90.00
_cell.angle_gamma   90.00
#
_symmetry.space_group_name_H-M   'P 1'
#
loop_
_entity.id
_entity.type
_entity.pdbx_description
1 polymer ?
#
loop_
_entity_poly.entity_id
_entity_poly.type
_entity_poly.pdbx_seq_one_letter_code
_entity_poly.pdbx_strand_id
1 'polypeptide(L)'
;MPTLGKYSDVARSYNGVNTISYQIPESISEDGTHLLIDGNGLKLFVDTKDEEITRIKFNVTDMYNPTYPGTFQGFEFGMHWKGNPSYISSFINARNNPGKLYVSKGLVEYSAKVDRNTHELVVTLSPGS
;
A
#
# COMPACT_ATOMS: atom_id res chain seq x y z
N MET A 1 -4.68 -19.19 2.50
CA MET A 1 -4.23 -18.26 1.43
C MET A 1 -2.99 -17.57 1.97
N PRO A 2 -1.96 -17.27 1.15
CA PRO A 2 -0.87 -16.42 1.62
C PRO A 2 -1.44 -15.05 2.01
N THR A 3 -0.88 -14.42 3.05
CA THR A 3 -1.29 -13.12 3.58
C THR A 3 -0.07 -12.21 3.73
N LEU A 4 -0.31 -10.91 3.92
CA LEU A 4 0.73 -9.92 4.16
C LEU A 4 1.13 -9.83 5.65
N GLY A 5 0.56 -10.71 6.49
CA GLY A 5 0.77 -10.76 7.93
C GLY A 5 -0.45 -10.30 8.73
N LYS A 6 -0.37 -10.47 10.05
CA LYS A 6 -1.40 -10.03 10.99
C LYS A 6 -1.49 -8.51 11.04
N TYR A 7 -2.70 -7.96 10.95
CA TYR A 7 -2.89 -6.51 10.90
C TYR A 7 -2.23 -5.79 12.07
N SER A 8 -2.44 -6.26 13.31
CA SER A 8 -1.94 -5.59 14.51
C SER A 8 -0.41 -5.47 14.52
N ASP A 9 0.30 -6.44 13.95
CA ASP A 9 1.77 -6.43 13.91
C ASP A 9 2.28 -5.49 12.81
N VAL A 10 1.62 -5.48 11.66
CA VAL A 10 1.89 -4.53 10.57
C VAL A 10 1.60 -3.11 11.03
N ALA A 11 0.48 -2.86 11.71
CA ALA A 11 0.08 -1.56 12.20
C ALA A 11 1.03 -1.03 13.28
N ARG A 12 1.39 -1.86 14.26
CA ARG A 12 2.39 -1.50 15.28
C ARG A 12 3.72 -1.11 14.65
N SER A 13 4.19 -1.91 13.71
CA SER A 13 5.48 -1.69 13.04
C SER A 13 5.44 -0.45 12.15
N TYR A 14 4.35 -0.24 11.39
CA TYR A 14 4.11 0.93 10.56
C TYR A 14 4.08 2.22 11.39
N ASN A 15 3.27 2.26 12.45
CA ASN A 15 3.11 3.42 13.32
C ASN A 15 4.39 3.76 14.10
N GLY A 16 5.24 2.76 14.36
CA GLY A 16 6.55 2.92 14.99
C GLY A 16 7.64 3.52 14.09
N VAL A 17 7.36 3.75 12.80
CA VAL A 17 8.30 4.41 11.88
C VAL A 17 8.26 5.92 12.10
N ASN A 18 9.37 6.50 12.57
CA ASN A 18 9.48 7.94 12.89
C ASN A 18 9.16 8.91 11.73
N THR A 19 9.19 8.44 10.48
CA THR A 19 8.94 9.25 9.28
C THR A 19 7.50 9.17 8.77
N ILE A 20 6.63 8.42 9.44
CA ILE A 20 5.23 8.28 9.03
C ILE A 20 4.44 9.56 9.31
N SER A 21 3.75 10.06 8.29
CA SER A 21 2.91 11.27 8.39
C SER A 21 1.46 10.96 8.76
N TYR A 22 1.01 9.72 8.53
CA TYR A 22 -0.35 9.28 8.77
C TYR A 22 -0.29 8.04 9.66
N GLN A 23 -0.83 8.11 10.87
CA GLN A 23 -0.98 6.93 11.72
C GLN A 23 -2.21 6.13 11.28
N ILE A 24 -2.15 4.81 11.42
CA ILE A 24 -3.31 3.92 11.18
C ILE A 24 -3.82 3.33 12.51
N PRO A 25 -5.08 2.87 12.59
CA PRO A 25 -5.59 2.20 13.79
C PRO A 25 -4.72 1.01 14.20
N GLU A 26 -4.51 0.77 15.50
CA GLU A 26 -3.70 -0.36 15.97
C GLU A 26 -4.42 -1.72 15.82
N SER A 27 -5.75 -1.70 15.67
CA SER A 27 -6.58 -2.88 15.45
C SER A 27 -7.75 -2.56 14.51
N ILE A 28 -8.30 -3.62 13.91
CA ILE A 28 -9.57 -3.62 13.17
C ILE A 28 -10.40 -4.78 13.70
N SER A 29 -11.70 -4.54 13.89
CA SER A 29 -12.59 -5.41 14.66
C SER A 29 -13.31 -6.47 13.83
N GLU A 30 -13.27 -6.36 12.50
CA GLU A 30 -14.04 -7.22 11.60
C GLU A 30 -13.27 -7.49 10.30
N ASP A 31 -13.71 -8.50 9.57
CA ASP A 31 -13.22 -8.82 8.24
C ASP A 31 -13.81 -7.88 7.19
N GLY A 32 -13.07 -7.65 6.11
CA GLY A 32 -13.53 -6.85 4.97
C GLY A 32 -12.59 -5.71 4.61
N THR A 33 -13.11 -4.72 3.89
CA THR A 33 -12.35 -3.56 3.41
C THR A 33 -12.49 -2.40 4.38
N HIS A 34 -11.35 -1.92 4.90
CA HIS A 34 -11.27 -0.81 5.84
C HIS A 34 -10.56 0.38 5.22
N LEU A 35 -11.16 1.57 5.28
CA LEU A 35 -10.52 2.83 4.94
C LEU A 35 -9.75 3.33 6.16
N LEU A 36 -8.42 3.34 6.08
CA LEU A 36 -7.54 3.71 7.21
C LEU A 36 -7.05 5.16 7.15
N ILE A 37 -6.89 5.70 5.95
CA ILE A 37 -6.49 7.10 5.72
C ILE A 37 -7.39 7.68 4.64
N ASP A 38 -7.94 8.87 4.87
CA ASP A 38 -8.62 9.69 3.86
C ASP A 38 -8.22 11.15 4.06
N GLY A 39 -7.18 11.60 3.35
CA GLY A 39 -6.65 12.94 3.56
C GLY A 39 -5.55 13.33 2.59
N ASN A 40 -5.45 14.63 2.32
CA ASN A 40 -4.42 15.26 1.49
C ASN A 40 -4.29 14.72 0.05
N GLY A 41 -5.28 13.97 -0.46
CA GLY A 41 -5.22 13.32 -1.76
C GLY A 41 -4.73 11.87 -1.71
N LEU A 42 -4.65 11.28 -0.51
CA LEU A 42 -4.38 9.86 -0.29
C LEU A 42 -5.61 9.20 0.34
N LYS A 43 -6.04 8.09 -0.25
CA LYS A 43 -6.92 7.11 0.40
C LYS A 43 -6.19 5.78 0.55
N LEU A 44 -6.16 5.25 1.77
CA LEU A 44 -5.59 3.94 2.08
C LEU A 44 -6.68 2.97 2.50
N PHE A 45 -6.75 1.84 1.81
CA PHE A 45 -7.63 0.74 2.13
C PHE A 45 -6.82 -0.50 2.50
N VAL A 46 -7.30 -1.26 3.46
CA VAL A 46 -6.76 -2.57 3.82
C VAL A 46 -7.91 -3.57 3.81
N ASP A 47 -7.69 -4.72 3.19
CA ASP A 47 -8.60 -5.85 3.31
C ASP A 47 -8.06 -6.85 4.32
N THR A 48 -8.88 -7.23 5.29
CA THR A 48 -8.57 -8.27 6.27
C THR A 48 -9.48 -9.46 6.17
N LYS A 49 -8.92 -10.61 6.54
CA LYS A 49 -9.64 -11.85 6.79
C LYS A 49 -8.98 -12.60 7.94
N ASP A 50 -9.74 -13.00 8.94
CA ASP A 50 -9.23 -13.70 10.13
C ASP A 50 -8.07 -12.92 10.80
N GLU A 51 -8.21 -11.59 10.93
CA GLU A 51 -7.18 -10.64 11.40
C GLU A 51 -5.92 -10.49 10.52
N GLU A 52 -5.83 -11.22 9.40
CA GLU A 52 -4.70 -11.17 8.48
C GLU A 52 -4.97 -10.27 7.28
N ILE A 53 -3.95 -9.52 6.85
CA ILE A 53 -4.05 -8.63 5.70
C ILE A 53 -4.00 -9.43 4.40
N THR A 54 -5.02 -9.29 3.57
CA THR A 54 -5.09 -9.93 2.24
C THR A 54 -4.82 -8.95 1.10
N ARG A 55 -4.99 -7.65 1.34
CA ARG A 55 -4.69 -6.59 0.37
C ARG A 55 -4.45 -5.26 1.05
N ILE A 56 -3.55 -4.45 0.49
CA ILE A 56 -3.40 -3.04 0.80
C ILE A 56 -3.56 -2.26 -0.50
N LYS A 57 -4.41 -1.23 -0.51
CA LYS A 57 -4.68 -0.41 -1.70
C LYS A 57 -4.54 1.07 -1.38
N PHE A 58 -3.82 1.78 -2.22
CA PHE A 58 -3.62 3.21 -2.14
C PHE A 58 -4.22 3.85 -3.38
N ASN A 59 -5.06 4.86 -3.18
CA ASN A 59 -5.50 5.78 -4.22
C ASN A 59 -4.88 7.15 -3.94
N VAL A 60 -4.15 7.67 -4.92
CA VAL A 60 -3.39 8.91 -4.80
C VAL A 60 -3.81 9.86 -5.92
N THR A 61 -4.34 11.02 -5.56
CA THR A 61 -4.75 12.06 -6.52
C THR A 61 -3.63 13.04 -6.86
N ASP A 62 -2.62 13.16 -5.99
CA ASP A 62 -1.42 13.97 -6.22
C ASP A 62 -0.14 13.12 -6.11
N MET A 63 0.25 12.49 -7.20
CA MET A 63 1.41 11.59 -7.24
C MET A 63 2.76 12.28 -6.94
N TYR A 64 2.80 13.61 -6.90
CA TYR A 64 4.02 14.39 -6.64
C TYR A 64 4.17 14.79 -5.17
N ASN A 65 3.18 14.48 -4.33
CA ASN A 65 3.24 14.78 -2.92
C ASN A 65 4.39 13.98 -2.25
N PRO A 66 5.37 14.66 -1.63
CA PRO A 66 6.57 14.03 -1.07
C PRO A 66 6.29 13.20 0.19
N THR A 67 5.09 13.30 0.79
CA THR A 67 4.74 12.55 2.01
C THR A 67 4.37 11.09 1.75
N TYR A 68 3.98 10.77 0.51
CA TYR A 68 3.47 9.43 0.21
C TYR A 68 4.55 8.36 0.20
N PRO A 69 5.74 8.53 -0.41
CA PRO A 69 6.80 7.52 -0.38
C PRO A 69 7.09 6.98 1.03
N GLY A 70 7.09 7.83 2.05
CA GLY A 70 7.28 7.42 3.45
C GLY A 70 6.12 6.56 3.96
N THR A 71 4.88 6.92 3.63
CA THR A 71 3.68 6.13 3.94
C THR A 71 3.77 4.74 3.32
N PHE A 72 4.16 4.63 2.05
CA PHE A 72 4.28 3.34 1.38
C PHE A 72 5.42 2.48 1.95
N GLN A 73 6.58 3.07 2.19
CA GLN A 73 7.72 2.37 2.79
C GLN A 73 7.43 1.90 4.22
N GLY A 74 6.62 2.64 4.98
CA GLY A 74 6.19 2.20 6.31
C GLY A 74 5.50 0.85 6.27
N PHE A 75 4.69 0.57 5.24
CA PHE A 75 4.04 -0.74 5.09
C PHE A 75 5.05 -1.81 4.72
N GLU A 76 5.97 -1.53 3.79
CA GLU A 76 7.06 -2.45 3.44
C GLU A 76 7.86 -2.85 4.70
N PHE A 77 8.21 -1.88 5.53
CA PHE A 77 8.88 -2.15 6.81
C PHE A 77 7.98 -2.90 7.79
N GLY A 78 6.70 -2.55 7.86
CA GLY A 78 5.73 -3.16 8.77
C GLY A 78 5.48 -4.64 8.48
N MET A 79 5.55 -5.04 7.22
CA MET A 79 5.47 -6.45 6.80
C MET A 79 6.84 -7.15 6.81
N HIS A 80 7.89 -6.48 7.29
CA HIS A 80 9.29 -6.92 7.16
C HIS A 80 9.72 -7.25 5.71
N TRP A 81 9.08 -6.61 4.74
CA TRP A 81 9.37 -6.75 3.32
C TRP A 81 10.57 -5.89 2.92
N LYS A 82 11.64 -6.53 2.45
CA LYS A 82 12.86 -5.86 1.96
C LYS A 82 13.28 -6.32 0.56
N GLY A 83 12.34 -6.92 -0.18
CA GLY A 83 12.61 -7.57 -1.47
C GLY A 83 12.18 -6.74 -2.68
N ASN A 84 12.45 -7.31 -3.87
CA ASN A 84 11.79 -6.91 -5.11
C ASN A 84 10.54 -7.78 -5.31
N PRO A 85 9.38 -7.20 -5.65
CA PRO A 85 9.18 -5.81 -6.04
C PRO A 85 9.08 -4.82 -4.87
N SER A 86 9.33 -3.55 -5.14
CA SER A 86 9.08 -2.46 -4.19
C SER A 86 8.01 -1.49 -4.68
N TYR A 87 7.42 -0.75 -3.76
CA TYR A 87 6.51 0.35 -4.08
C TYR A 87 7.14 1.33 -5.08
N ILE A 88 8.37 1.78 -4.80
CA ILE A 88 9.05 2.80 -5.61
C ILE A 88 9.21 2.36 -7.06
N SER A 89 9.65 1.10 -7.27
CA SER A 89 9.82 0.57 -8.63
C SER A 89 8.49 0.46 -9.36
N SER A 90 7.42 0.03 -8.67
CA SER A 90 6.08 -0.06 -9.25
C SER A 90 5.50 1.31 -9.60
N PHE A 91 5.69 2.28 -8.70
CA PHE A 91 5.28 3.67 -8.90
C PHE A 91 5.98 4.31 -10.10
N ILE A 92 7.31 4.22 -10.18
CA ILE A 92 8.09 4.82 -11.28
C ILE A 92 7.64 4.25 -12.63
N ASN A 93 7.44 2.93 -12.70
CA ASN A 93 6.98 2.27 -13.93
C ASN A 93 5.58 2.73 -14.35
N ALA A 94 4.63 2.78 -13.41
CA ALA A 94 3.27 3.24 -13.68
C ALA A 94 3.23 4.72 -14.08
N ARG A 95 3.98 5.57 -13.39
CA ARG A 95 4.07 7.01 -13.69
C ARG A 95 4.63 7.28 -15.09
N ASN A 96 5.66 6.54 -15.48
CA ASN A 96 6.28 6.71 -16.80
C ASN A 96 5.41 6.11 -17.93
N ASN A 97 4.35 5.36 -17.61
CA ASN A 97 3.47 4.71 -18.58
C ASN A 97 1.98 4.89 -18.24
N PRO A 98 1.42 6.12 -18.23
CA PRO A 98 0.02 6.34 -17.90
C PRO A 98 -0.95 5.50 -18.75
N GLY A 99 -1.99 4.97 -18.11
CA GLY A 99 -2.98 4.07 -18.71
C GLY A 99 -2.58 2.59 -18.75
N LYS A 100 -1.31 2.25 -18.53
CA LYS A 100 -0.85 0.85 -18.46
C LYS A 100 -0.85 0.35 -17.01
N LEU A 101 -1.32 -0.88 -16.82
CA LEU A 101 -1.15 -1.59 -15.56
C LEU A 101 0.25 -2.19 -15.51
N TYR A 102 1.01 -1.81 -14.49
CA TYR A 102 2.25 -2.47 -14.14
C TYR A 102 1.98 -3.50 -13.06
N VAL A 103 2.48 -4.72 -13.22
CA VAL A 103 2.40 -5.79 -12.22
C VAL A 103 3.80 -6.34 -12.03
N SER A 104 4.22 -6.47 -10.78
CA SER A 104 5.47 -7.10 -10.41
C SER A 104 5.23 -8.14 -9.33
N LYS A 105 5.77 -9.34 -9.53
CA LYS A 105 5.48 -10.52 -8.72
C LYS A 105 6.74 -10.97 -7.98
N GLY A 106 6.58 -11.38 -6.74
CA GLY A 106 7.57 -12.00 -5.87
C GLY A 106 6.86 -12.67 -4.70
N LEU A 107 7.47 -12.66 -3.51
CA LEU A 107 6.78 -13.08 -2.27
C LEU A 107 5.59 -12.15 -1.94
N VAL A 108 5.61 -10.94 -2.47
CA VAL A 108 4.45 -10.04 -2.57
C VAL A 108 4.25 -9.64 -4.03
N GLU A 109 3.01 -9.34 -4.40
CA GLU A 109 2.64 -8.80 -5.71
C GLU A 109 2.27 -7.32 -5.57
N TYR A 110 2.95 -6.48 -6.36
CA TYR A 110 2.58 -5.08 -6.54
C TYR A 110 1.90 -4.90 -7.89
N SER A 111 0.76 -4.22 -7.88
CA SER A 111 0.15 -3.68 -9.09
C SER A 111 0.01 -2.17 -8.98
N ALA A 112 0.37 -1.45 -10.02
CA ALA A 112 0.34 0.01 -10.05
C ALA A 112 -0.18 0.50 -11.40
N LYS A 113 -1.07 1.49 -11.37
CA LYS A 113 -1.60 2.13 -12.57
C LYS A 113 -1.80 3.60 -12.30
N VAL A 114 -1.32 4.43 -13.22
CA VAL A 114 -1.70 5.86 -13.29
C VAL A 114 -2.80 5.99 -14.33
N ASP A 115 -3.92 6.61 -13.96
CA ASP A 115 -4.98 6.93 -14.91
C ASP A 115 -4.49 7.98 -15.92
N ARG A 116 -4.85 7.80 -17.20
CA ARG A 116 -4.37 8.69 -18.28
C ARG A 116 -5.02 10.07 -18.26
N ASN A 117 -6.22 10.17 -17.72
CA ASN A 117 -7.03 11.38 -17.75
C ASN A 117 -6.94 12.12 -16.42
N THR A 118 -7.15 11.40 -15.31
CA THR A 118 -7.15 12.00 -13.97
C THR A 118 -5.76 12.13 -13.37
N HIS A 119 -4.77 11.41 -13.93
CA HIS A 119 -3.43 11.28 -13.33
C HIS A 119 -3.48 10.72 -11.90
N GLU A 120 -4.56 10.05 -11.52
CA GLU A 120 -4.64 9.36 -10.24
C GLU A 120 -3.82 8.08 -10.28
N LEU A 121 -3.00 7.86 -9.26
CA LEU A 121 -2.25 6.64 -9.06
C LEU A 121 -3.06 5.69 -8.17
N VAL A 122 -3.26 4.47 -8.64
CA VAL A 122 -3.72 3.36 -7.83
C VAL A 122 -2.58 2.36 -7.68
N VAL A 123 -2.24 2.02 -6.44
CA VAL A 123 -1.29 0.96 -6.12
C VAL A 123 -1.96 -0.06 -5.23
N THR A 124 -1.84 -1.33 -5.57
CA THR A 124 -2.31 -2.45 -4.75
C THR A 124 -1.14 -3.36 -4.44
N LEU A 125 -1.04 -3.74 -3.18
CA LEU A 125 -0.14 -4.76 -2.68
C LEU A 125 -0.97 -5.95 -2.23
N SER A 126 -0.57 -7.14 -2.66
CA SER A 126 -1.19 -8.41 -2.27
C SER A 126 -0.11 -9.46 -2.00
N PRO A 127 -0.46 -10.55 -1.32
CA PRO A 127 0.43 -11.70 -1.17
C PRO A 127 0.87 -12.24 -2.53
N GLY A 128 2.10 -12.76 -2.62
CA GLY A 128 2.62 -13.43 -3.81
C GLY A 128 1.80 -14.68 -4.16
N SER A 129 1.77 -15.02 -5.46
CA SER A 129 1.14 -16.24 -5.98
C SER A 129 2.08 -17.43 -5.89
#